data_AF-A0A1Y1HW19-F1
#
_entry.id   AF-A0A1Y1HW19-F1
#
_cell.length_a   1.000
_cell.length_b   1.000
_cell.length_c   1.000
_cell.angle_alpha   90.00
_cell.angle_beta   90.00
_cell.angle_gamma   90.00
#
_symmetry.space_group_name_H-M   'P 1'
#
loop_
_entity.id
_entity.type
_entity.pdbx_description
1 polymer ?
#
loop_
_entity_poly.entity_id
_entity_poly.type
_entity_poly.pdbx_seq_one_letter_code
_entity_poly.pdbx_strand_id
1 'polypeptide(L)'
;MPDLSEGFVSRHDNRHVHVQGIADRAGTRALSKRRQLLGLESSDSWQDGMRGRRTLENGLGRTPPMGWSSWNAEGVNITEQEIRHAADALVATGLRDAGYIYVNLDDGWAGWERDANGDLTVDEASFPSGIRSLADYIHSKGLKFGIYSSAGPKACSGRLGSLLHEDQDARWFADHGVDFLKYDSCDDGKSGLGVKERFVRMRDALAKLSRPIYFAMGYWNEDTACAAGPVGNSWRTFFDIYSDVNRVFLTADKNNEYAACQGPHFGWNDADALQIGRLSVKPGGDPDLEAERTQMTLWSIMKSPLIIGYDPSQMGSKRLAILKNREVIAINQDPLGKQATKRFNSSDWDVWAGPLTGGRVVVALVNRNRDAVQQILVDWRTVGLESDARMTARDVWRGANLPGTHATNMGPFPVAPHGTVLLILSPVQSPWSSFWTWEPFGGGFVTPWIIAVGLALVSLVGFSVFFGTKRFRGWAAQGPSGGAGAGYKRSSSDSKGERVPLHERPERESPIRTQRSGLKREASTRISRSRTGDFDAV
;
A
#
# COMPACT_ATOMS: atom_id res chain seq x y z
N MET A 1 38.29 -27.63 -28.76
CA MET A 1 39.36 -28.32 -29.52
C MET A 1 38.81 -28.63 -30.90
N PRO A 2 39.57 -28.42 -31.99
CA PRO A 2 40.90 -27.79 -32.05
C PRO A 2 40.85 -26.30 -31.64
N ASP A 3 41.89 -25.55 -31.28
CA ASP A 3 43.37 -25.64 -31.33
C ASP A 3 44.05 -24.76 -32.41
N LEU A 4 45.19 -24.19 -32.00
CA LEU A 4 46.18 -23.35 -32.70
C LEU A 4 45.81 -21.88 -33.02
N SER A 5 46.70 -20.89 -32.89
CA SER A 5 47.98 -20.77 -32.15
C SER A 5 48.54 -19.32 -32.23
N GLU A 6 49.39 -18.93 -31.27
CA GLU A 6 50.32 -17.76 -31.30
C GLU A 6 49.69 -16.34 -31.35
N GLY A 7 50.15 -15.30 -30.63
CA GLY A 7 51.23 -15.17 -29.64
C GLY A 7 52.34 -14.21 -30.10
N PHE A 8 52.40 -12.98 -29.55
CA PHE A 8 53.65 -12.19 -29.51
C PHE A 8 53.62 -11.12 -28.38
N VAL A 9 54.81 -10.66 -27.97
CA VAL A 9 55.09 -10.03 -26.66
C VAL A 9 55.98 -8.77 -26.82
N SER A 10 55.97 -7.88 -25.81
CA SER A 10 57.08 -7.01 -25.33
C SER A 10 57.17 -5.49 -25.71
N ARG A 11 57.08 -4.66 -24.64
CA ARG A 11 57.91 -3.48 -24.24
C ARG A 11 57.82 -2.17 -25.07
N HIS A 12 57.36 -1.07 -24.45
CA HIS A 12 58.14 0.02 -23.80
C HIS A 12 58.92 0.94 -24.76
N ASP A 13 58.65 2.26 -24.74
CA ASP A 13 59.42 3.23 -23.91
C ASP A 13 58.67 4.58 -23.74
N ASN A 14 59.15 5.40 -22.81
CA ASN A 14 58.64 6.71 -22.38
C ASN A 14 59.09 7.86 -23.30
N ARG A 15 58.33 8.98 -23.26
CA ARG A 15 58.93 10.32 -23.17
C ARG A 15 58.12 11.23 -22.24
N HIS A 16 58.82 11.96 -21.37
CA HIS A 16 58.26 12.99 -20.49
C HIS A 16 58.12 14.33 -21.21
N VAL A 17 57.11 15.13 -20.81
CA VAL A 17 57.26 16.58 -20.67
C VAL A 17 56.67 16.98 -19.31
N HIS A 18 57.37 17.86 -18.60
CA HIS A 18 57.07 18.29 -17.24
C HIS A 18 56.51 19.72 -17.28
N VAL A 19 55.40 20.00 -16.59
CA VAL A 19 55.05 21.36 -16.15
C VAL A 19 54.55 21.27 -14.70
N GLN A 20 55.07 22.15 -13.84
CA GLN A 20 54.82 22.15 -12.40
C GLN A 20 53.48 22.82 -12.04
N GLY A 21 52.90 22.40 -10.91
CA GLY A 21 51.75 23.05 -10.29
C GLY A 21 51.52 22.49 -8.88
N ILE A 22 52.22 23.02 -7.89
CA ILE A 22 52.09 22.61 -6.48
C ILE A 22 50.95 23.41 -5.83
N ALA A 23 49.97 22.71 -5.24
CA ALA A 23 49.08 23.24 -4.22
C ALA A 23 48.56 22.08 -3.33
N ASP A 24 48.59 22.27 -2.01
CA ASP A 24 48.44 21.19 -1.03
C ASP A 24 47.08 20.46 -1.03
N ARG A 25 47.14 19.13 -0.90
CA ARG A 25 45.98 18.28 -0.52
C ARG A 25 46.31 17.34 0.65
N ALA A 26 46.89 17.90 1.72
CA ALA A 26 47.21 17.19 2.95
C ALA A 26 46.35 17.66 4.15
N GLY A 27 45.01 17.64 4.00
CA GLY A 27 44.08 18.00 5.09
C GLY A 27 42.73 17.29 5.06
N THR A 28 42.12 17.14 3.87
CA THR A 28 40.75 16.59 3.74
C THR A 28 40.63 15.07 3.89
N ARG A 29 41.71 14.29 3.66
CA ARG A 29 41.67 12.82 3.76
C ARG A 29 41.63 12.25 5.19
N ALA A 30 42.06 13.01 6.20
CA ALA A 30 42.01 12.55 7.60
C ALA A 30 40.60 12.70 8.20
N LEU A 31 39.86 13.74 7.79
CA LEU A 31 38.51 14.01 8.30
C LEU A 31 37.43 13.11 7.67
N SER A 32 37.55 12.74 6.39
CA SER A 32 36.57 11.83 5.76
C SER A 32 36.60 10.43 6.37
N LYS A 33 37.79 9.89 6.64
CA LYS A 33 37.97 8.53 7.19
C LYS A 33 37.44 8.38 8.63
N ARG A 34 37.26 9.47 9.38
CA ARG A 34 36.65 9.47 10.72
C ARG A 34 35.13 9.70 10.70
N ARG A 35 34.58 10.34 9.66
CA ARG A 35 33.12 10.45 9.43
C ARG A 35 32.50 9.18 8.87
N GLN A 36 33.22 8.44 8.03
CA GLN A 36 32.73 7.20 7.42
C GLN A 36 32.46 6.06 8.43
N LEU A 37 32.96 6.19 9.66
CA LEU A 37 32.74 5.26 10.78
C LEU A 37 31.53 5.62 11.67
N LEU A 38 30.81 6.72 11.39
CA LEU A 38 29.74 7.24 12.27
C LEU A 38 28.37 7.41 11.59
N GLY A 39 28.19 6.99 10.34
CA GLY A 39 26.86 6.83 9.73
C GLY A 39 26.02 8.11 9.53
N LEU A 40 26.62 9.29 9.66
CA LEU A 40 25.94 10.59 9.54
C LEU A 40 26.18 11.23 8.17
N GLU A 41 25.41 10.83 7.17
CA GLU A 41 25.10 11.70 6.02
C GLU A 41 23.74 12.36 6.20
N SER A 42 23.70 13.68 5.97
CA SER A 42 22.48 14.47 5.94
C SER A 42 21.67 14.18 4.66
N SER A 43 20.37 14.48 4.72
CA SER A 43 19.30 14.16 3.76
C SER A 43 19.48 14.57 2.29
N ASP A 44 20.58 15.23 1.93
CA ASP A 44 20.71 15.96 0.67
C ASP A 44 21.38 15.13 -0.44
N SER A 45 22.18 14.09 -0.09
CA SER A 45 22.77 13.17 -1.07
C SER A 45 21.73 12.26 -1.75
N TRP A 46 20.59 12.01 -1.11
CA TRP A 46 19.49 11.22 -1.66
C TRP A 46 18.68 11.95 -2.75
N GLN A 47 18.59 13.28 -2.70
CA GLN A 47 17.82 14.03 -3.69
C GLN A 47 18.57 14.16 -5.03
N ASP A 48 19.89 14.33 -5.00
CA ASP A 48 20.69 14.53 -6.21
C ASP A 48 20.78 13.25 -7.08
N GLY A 49 20.83 12.07 -6.45
CA GLY A 49 20.76 10.79 -7.16
C GLY A 49 19.41 10.50 -7.83
N MET A 50 18.32 11.17 -7.42
CA MET A 50 16.99 10.99 -7.99
C MET A 50 16.70 11.87 -9.21
N ARG A 51 17.49 12.93 -9.47
CA ARG A 51 17.27 13.85 -10.60
C ARG A 51 17.39 13.20 -12.00
N GLY A 52 17.89 11.97 -12.10
CA GLY A 52 18.12 11.25 -13.36
C GLY A 52 16.98 10.34 -13.84
N ARG A 53 16.03 9.94 -12.98
CA ARG A 53 14.96 9.00 -13.36
C ARG A 53 13.71 9.76 -13.81
N ARG A 54 13.64 10.03 -15.12
CA ARG A 54 12.50 10.74 -15.74
C ARG A 54 11.21 9.92 -15.62
N THR A 55 10.25 10.48 -14.91
CA THR A 55 8.88 9.98 -14.71
C THR A 55 8.04 10.17 -15.98
N LEU A 56 6.96 9.41 -16.14
CA LEU A 56 5.90 9.69 -17.11
C LEU A 56 5.13 10.96 -16.67
N GLU A 57 5.66 12.13 -17.04
CA GLU A 57 5.05 13.44 -16.76
C GLU A 57 3.86 13.75 -17.69
N ASN A 58 2.82 12.89 -17.68
CA ASN A 58 1.54 13.10 -18.37
C ASN A 58 0.50 13.86 -17.50
N GLY A 59 0.90 14.36 -16.33
CA GLY A 59 0.04 15.10 -15.40
C GLY A 59 -0.89 14.23 -14.53
N LEU A 60 -0.90 12.91 -14.72
CA LEU A 60 -1.75 11.97 -13.98
C LEU A 60 -0.97 11.23 -12.88
N GLY A 61 -1.68 10.50 -12.02
CA GLY A 61 -1.07 9.59 -11.04
C GLY A 61 -0.23 10.27 -9.95
N ARG A 62 -0.57 11.50 -9.52
CA ARG A 62 0.11 12.16 -8.38
C ARG A 62 -0.17 11.50 -7.03
N THR A 63 -1.24 10.72 -6.95
CA THR A 63 -1.54 9.74 -5.89
C THR A 63 -1.99 8.43 -6.57
N PRO A 64 -2.03 7.29 -5.85
CA PRO A 64 -2.50 6.03 -6.43
C PRO A 64 -3.96 6.15 -6.92
N PRO A 65 -4.32 5.56 -8.08
CA PRO A 65 -5.69 5.60 -8.57
C PRO A 65 -6.62 4.75 -7.68
N MET A 66 -7.88 5.17 -7.58
CA MET A 66 -8.93 4.48 -6.82
C MET A 66 -10.16 4.27 -7.70
N GLY A 67 -10.75 3.07 -7.68
CA GLY A 67 -11.86 2.74 -8.56
C GLY A 67 -12.34 1.30 -8.45
N TRP A 68 -12.84 0.75 -9.54
CA TRP A 68 -13.36 -0.62 -9.67
C TRP A 68 -12.93 -1.22 -11.02
N SER A 69 -12.73 -2.54 -11.08
CA SER A 69 -12.54 -3.28 -12.34
C SER A 69 -13.49 -4.47 -12.43
N SER A 70 -14.03 -4.72 -13.62
CA SER A 70 -14.99 -5.80 -13.89
C SER A 70 -14.42 -7.21 -13.75
N TRP A 71 -13.12 -7.41 -14.03
CA TRP A 71 -12.53 -8.73 -14.25
C TRP A 71 -12.82 -9.75 -13.14
N ASN A 72 -12.57 -9.36 -11.89
CA ASN A 72 -12.65 -10.26 -10.76
C ASN A 72 -14.11 -10.62 -10.39
N ALA A 73 -15.10 -9.81 -10.79
CA ALA A 73 -16.52 -10.08 -10.55
C ALA A 73 -17.18 -10.82 -11.74
N GLU A 74 -17.02 -10.28 -12.95
CA GLU A 74 -17.80 -10.68 -14.13
C GLU A 74 -16.98 -11.48 -15.17
N GLY A 75 -15.64 -11.37 -15.13
CA GLY A 75 -14.75 -11.99 -16.11
C GLY A 75 -14.98 -11.51 -17.55
N VAL A 76 -14.85 -12.44 -18.51
CA VAL A 76 -14.87 -12.17 -19.96
C VAL A 76 -16.27 -11.94 -20.56
N ASN A 77 -17.34 -12.31 -19.84
CA ASN A 77 -18.73 -12.22 -20.33
C ASN A 77 -19.41 -10.90 -19.92
N ILE A 78 -18.61 -9.86 -19.65
CA ILE A 78 -19.06 -8.55 -19.21
C ILE A 78 -19.96 -7.85 -20.23
N THR A 79 -21.02 -7.21 -19.75
CA THR A 79 -21.99 -6.44 -20.54
C THR A 79 -22.01 -4.96 -20.18
N GLU A 80 -22.55 -4.14 -21.07
CA GLU A 80 -22.79 -2.72 -20.83
C GLU A 80 -23.68 -2.49 -19.58
N GLN A 81 -24.67 -3.36 -19.35
CA GLN A 81 -25.59 -3.23 -18.22
C GLN A 81 -24.87 -3.41 -16.88
N GLU A 82 -23.95 -4.37 -16.77
CA GLU A 82 -23.15 -4.60 -15.56
C GLU A 82 -22.19 -3.45 -15.28
N ILE A 83 -21.53 -2.90 -16.31
CA ILE A 83 -20.70 -1.69 -16.15
C ILE A 83 -21.54 -0.48 -15.70
N ARG A 84 -22.73 -0.28 -16.28
CA ARG A 84 -23.66 0.79 -15.84
C ARG A 84 -24.09 0.58 -14.39
N HIS A 85 -24.42 -0.64 -13.99
CA HIS A 85 -24.81 -0.99 -12.63
C HIS A 85 -23.68 -0.75 -11.62
N ALA A 86 -22.45 -1.15 -11.94
CA ALA A 86 -21.28 -0.87 -11.10
C ALA A 86 -21.04 0.64 -10.94
N ALA A 87 -21.18 1.42 -12.01
CA ALA A 87 -21.08 2.88 -11.98
C ALA A 87 -22.18 3.54 -11.12
N ASP A 88 -23.43 3.06 -11.19
CA ASP A 88 -24.51 3.49 -10.29
C ASP A 88 -24.23 3.13 -8.83
N ALA A 89 -23.78 1.91 -8.57
CA ALA A 89 -23.48 1.42 -7.23
C ALA A 89 -22.32 2.20 -6.58
N LEU A 90 -21.27 2.59 -7.32
CA LEU A 90 -20.22 3.47 -6.79
C LEU A 90 -20.77 4.82 -6.30
N VAL A 91 -21.76 5.38 -6.97
CA VAL A 91 -22.45 6.62 -6.53
C VAL A 91 -23.36 6.32 -5.33
N ALA A 92 -24.27 5.35 -5.46
CA ALA A 92 -25.32 5.06 -4.47
C ALA A 92 -24.75 4.60 -3.11
N THR A 93 -23.63 3.87 -3.11
CA THR A 93 -22.94 3.47 -1.88
C THR A 93 -22.05 4.56 -1.29
N GLY A 94 -21.83 5.68 -2.00
CA GLY A 94 -20.91 6.75 -1.62
C GLY A 94 -19.43 6.37 -1.75
N LEU A 95 -19.08 5.37 -2.58
CA LEU A 95 -17.69 5.01 -2.88
C LEU A 95 -17.02 6.05 -3.78
N ARG A 96 -17.74 6.62 -4.77
CA ARG A 96 -17.26 7.76 -5.57
C ARG A 96 -16.79 8.90 -4.67
N ASP A 97 -17.61 9.26 -3.68
CA ASP A 97 -17.35 10.38 -2.77
C ASP A 97 -16.25 10.07 -1.73
N ALA A 98 -15.85 8.80 -1.62
CA ALA A 98 -14.66 8.36 -0.89
C ALA A 98 -13.38 8.31 -1.76
N GLY A 99 -13.49 8.61 -3.06
CA GLY A 99 -12.36 8.70 -4.01
C GLY A 99 -12.37 7.63 -5.11
N TYR A 100 -13.23 6.61 -5.05
CA TYR A 100 -13.29 5.53 -6.04
C TYR A 100 -13.97 6.01 -7.33
N ILE A 101 -13.21 6.69 -8.20
CA ILE A 101 -13.74 7.39 -9.39
C ILE A 101 -13.55 6.64 -10.71
N TYR A 102 -12.61 5.69 -10.81
CA TYR A 102 -12.38 4.94 -12.05
C TYR A 102 -13.34 3.74 -12.16
N VAL A 103 -14.00 3.59 -13.30
CA VAL A 103 -14.81 2.42 -13.68
C VAL A 103 -14.11 1.74 -14.84
N ASN A 104 -13.34 0.68 -14.55
CA ASN A 104 -12.51 0.01 -15.54
C ASN A 104 -13.24 -1.21 -16.12
N LEU A 105 -13.58 -1.13 -17.41
CA LEU A 105 -13.98 -2.27 -18.22
C LEU A 105 -12.74 -3.08 -18.59
N ASP A 106 -12.65 -4.29 -18.04
CA ASP A 106 -11.54 -5.22 -18.30
C ASP A 106 -11.77 -6.03 -19.60
N ASP A 107 -10.99 -7.08 -19.83
CA ASP A 107 -11.10 -7.94 -21.02
C ASP A 107 -12.52 -8.53 -21.21
N GLY A 108 -12.94 -8.70 -22.47
CA GLY A 108 -14.29 -9.16 -22.84
C GLY A 108 -15.07 -8.22 -23.78
N TRP A 109 -14.65 -6.96 -23.93
CA TRP A 109 -15.42 -5.94 -24.66
C TRP A 109 -15.14 -5.85 -26.17
N ALA A 110 -13.91 -6.13 -26.59
CA ALA A 110 -13.48 -5.92 -27.97
C ALA A 110 -14.00 -7.02 -28.90
N GLY A 111 -14.20 -6.69 -30.17
CA GLY A 111 -14.54 -7.68 -31.19
C GLY A 111 -13.39 -8.67 -31.47
N TRP A 112 -13.64 -9.56 -32.43
CA TRP A 112 -12.70 -10.63 -32.79
C TRP A 112 -11.69 -10.21 -33.87
N GLU A 113 -12.12 -9.35 -34.78
CA GLU A 113 -11.41 -8.91 -35.99
C GLU A 113 -11.54 -7.39 -36.15
N ARG A 114 -10.48 -6.74 -36.65
CA ARG A 114 -10.49 -5.30 -36.96
C ARG A 114 -11.41 -5.02 -38.15
N ASP A 115 -11.90 -3.80 -38.25
CA ASP A 115 -12.70 -3.38 -39.40
C ASP A 115 -11.85 -3.23 -40.68
N ALA A 116 -12.47 -2.82 -41.79
CA ALA A 116 -11.78 -2.62 -43.07
C ALA A 116 -10.73 -1.48 -43.05
N ASN A 117 -10.77 -0.59 -42.05
CA ASN A 117 -9.79 0.48 -41.84
C ASN A 117 -8.67 0.07 -40.85
N GLY A 118 -8.77 -1.12 -40.26
CA GLY A 118 -7.87 -1.60 -39.21
C GLY A 118 -8.24 -1.12 -37.81
N ASP A 119 -9.40 -0.48 -37.61
CA ASP A 119 -9.84 0.03 -36.32
C ASP A 119 -10.34 -1.10 -35.40
N LEU A 120 -10.32 -0.84 -34.08
CA LEU A 120 -10.91 -1.73 -33.08
C LEU A 120 -12.43 -1.83 -33.27
N THR A 121 -12.93 -3.06 -33.32
CA THR A 121 -14.36 -3.37 -33.26
C THR A 121 -14.79 -3.66 -31.82
N VAL A 122 -16.10 -3.57 -31.56
CA VAL A 122 -16.73 -3.80 -30.26
C VAL A 122 -17.60 -5.05 -30.35
N ASP A 123 -17.76 -5.78 -29.24
CA ASP A 123 -18.80 -6.80 -29.13
C ASP A 123 -20.19 -6.14 -28.99
N GLU A 124 -20.84 -5.85 -30.11
CA GLU A 124 -22.13 -5.14 -30.16
C GLU A 124 -23.27 -5.89 -29.45
N ALA A 125 -23.14 -7.21 -29.23
CA ALA A 125 -24.13 -7.97 -28.46
C ALA A 125 -24.04 -7.65 -26.95
N SER A 126 -22.82 -7.48 -26.43
CA SER A 126 -22.56 -7.07 -25.04
C SER A 126 -22.63 -5.56 -24.82
N PHE A 127 -22.31 -4.75 -25.85
CA PHE A 127 -22.22 -3.30 -25.81
C PHE A 127 -23.05 -2.61 -26.91
N PRO A 128 -24.39 -2.79 -26.90
CA PRO A 128 -25.27 -2.38 -28.00
C PRO A 128 -25.40 -0.86 -28.20
N SER A 129 -25.00 -0.02 -27.25
CA SER A 129 -24.93 1.44 -27.47
C SER A 129 -23.53 1.94 -27.85
N GLY A 130 -22.54 1.04 -27.88
CA GLY A 130 -21.14 1.35 -28.17
C GLY A 130 -20.40 1.98 -26.99
N ILE A 131 -19.07 1.86 -27.00
CA ILE A 131 -18.19 2.28 -25.90
C ILE A 131 -18.28 3.78 -25.60
N ARG A 132 -18.52 4.62 -26.61
CA ARG A 132 -18.62 6.08 -26.40
C ARG A 132 -19.84 6.46 -25.55
N SER A 133 -21.00 5.86 -25.81
CA SER A 133 -22.23 6.03 -25.02
C SER A 133 -22.04 5.58 -23.57
N LEU A 134 -21.31 4.48 -23.37
CA LEU A 134 -20.96 3.99 -22.03
C LEU A 134 -20.04 4.96 -21.29
N ALA A 135 -19.02 5.50 -21.97
CA ALA A 135 -18.10 6.50 -21.41
C ALA A 135 -18.83 7.79 -21.02
N ASP A 136 -19.64 8.36 -21.92
CA ASP A 136 -20.42 9.58 -21.66
C ASP A 136 -21.40 9.37 -20.47
N TYR A 137 -21.97 8.17 -20.32
CA TYR A 137 -22.80 7.82 -19.16
C TYR A 137 -22.01 7.76 -17.84
N ILE A 138 -20.81 7.17 -17.84
CA ILE A 138 -19.94 7.12 -16.67
C ILE A 138 -19.49 8.53 -16.28
N HIS A 139 -19.11 9.37 -17.26
CA HIS A 139 -18.77 10.77 -17.06
C HIS A 139 -19.94 11.58 -16.46
N SER A 140 -21.18 11.31 -16.88
CA SER A 140 -22.39 11.97 -16.34
C SER A 140 -22.57 11.77 -14.82
N LYS A 141 -21.95 10.73 -14.23
CA LYS A 141 -21.97 10.44 -12.80
C LYS A 141 -20.81 11.08 -12.01
N GLY A 142 -19.91 11.81 -12.68
CA GLY A 142 -18.65 12.29 -12.11
C GLY A 142 -17.61 11.19 -11.92
N LEU A 143 -17.71 10.11 -12.70
CA LEU A 143 -16.75 9.01 -12.74
C LEU A 143 -15.85 9.12 -13.99
N LYS A 144 -14.79 8.32 -14.03
CA LYS A 144 -13.84 8.20 -15.14
C LYS A 144 -13.94 6.82 -15.76
N PHE A 145 -13.92 6.74 -17.08
CA PHE A 145 -14.05 5.46 -17.79
C PHE A 145 -12.68 4.86 -18.08
N GLY A 146 -12.45 3.62 -17.65
CA GLY A 146 -11.27 2.85 -18.01
C GLY A 146 -11.61 1.71 -18.96
N ILE A 147 -10.66 1.37 -19.82
CA ILE A 147 -10.77 0.26 -20.78
C ILE A 147 -9.53 -0.64 -20.70
N TYR A 148 -9.65 -1.84 -21.26
CA TYR A 148 -8.57 -2.82 -21.38
C TYR A 148 -8.10 -2.97 -22.82
N SER A 149 -6.80 -3.17 -23.02
CA SER A 149 -6.25 -3.84 -24.20
C SER A 149 -5.01 -4.65 -23.81
N SER A 150 -4.36 -5.29 -24.77
CA SER A 150 -3.14 -6.08 -24.60
C SER A 150 -2.05 -5.56 -25.52
N ALA A 151 -0.81 -5.61 -25.03
CA ALA A 151 0.41 -5.43 -25.80
C ALA A 151 0.68 -6.58 -26.78
N GLY A 152 -0.23 -7.54 -26.94
CA GLY A 152 -0.25 -8.55 -27.99
C GLY A 152 -1.16 -8.18 -29.17
N PRO A 153 -1.16 -8.96 -30.27
CA PRO A 153 -2.19 -8.84 -31.30
C PRO A 153 -3.55 -9.32 -30.78
N LYS A 154 -3.54 -10.12 -29.69
CA LYS A 154 -4.71 -10.60 -28.97
C LYS A 154 -4.66 -10.22 -27.48
N ALA A 155 -5.85 -10.03 -26.93
CA ALA A 155 -6.16 -9.98 -25.51
C ALA A 155 -5.96 -11.36 -24.84
N CYS A 156 -5.94 -11.42 -23.51
CA CYS A 156 -5.85 -12.69 -22.77
C CYS A 156 -7.04 -13.63 -23.09
N SER A 157 -8.21 -13.07 -23.41
CA SER A 157 -9.41 -13.76 -23.89
C SER A 157 -9.35 -14.27 -25.34
N GLY A 158 -8.36 -13.85 -26.14
CA GLY A 158 -8.32 -14.08 -27.59
C GLY A 158 -9.12 -13.06 -28.42
N ARG A 159 -9.73 -12.04 -27.80
CA ARG A 159 -10.27 -10.85 -28.48
C ARG A 159 -9.12 -9.94 -28.99
N LEU A 160 -9.43 -8.86 -29.71
CA LEU A 160 -8.41 -7.95 -30.24
C LEU A 160 -7.47 -7.37 -29.15
N GLY A 161 -6.17 -7.33 -29.46
CA GLY A 161 -5.16 -6.51 -28.78
C GLY A 161 -4.61 -5.43 -29.72
N SER A 162 -3.70 -4.59 -29.21
CA SER A 162 -3.24 -3.35 -29.87
C SER A 162 -1.82 -3.38 -30.43
N LEU A 163 -1.10 -4.52 -30.36
CA LEU A 163 0.27 -4.60 -30.87
C LEU A 163 0.35 -4.26 -32.37
N LEU A 164 1.29 -3.37 -32.73
CA LEU A 164 1.47 -2.78 -34.07
C LEU A 164 0.33 -1.85 -34.55
N HIS A 165 -0.70 -1.62 -33.73
CA HIS A 165 -1.79 -0.67 -33.99
C HIS A 165 -1.85 0.44 -32.91
N GLU A 166 -0.80 0.62 -32.11
CA GLU A 166 -0.85 1.43 -30.89
C GLU A 166 -1.28 2.87 -31.15
N ASP A 167 -0.79 3.50 -32.23
CA ASP A 167 -1.18 4.85 -32.65
C ASP A 167 -2.64 4.97 -33.07
N GLN A 168 -3.20 3.93 -33.70
CA GLN A 168 -4.59 3.89 -34.15
C GLN A 168 -5.52 3.69 -32.96
N ASP A 169 -5.22 2.70 -32.14
CA ASP A 169 -6.00 2.33 -30.96
C ASP A 169 -5.96 3.42 -29.88
N ALA A 170 -4.82 4.10 -29.69
CA ALA A 170 -4.73 5.25 -28.77
C ALA A 170 -5.65 6.41 -29.17
N ARG A 171 -5.77 6.71 -30.47
CA ARG A 171 -6.74 7.70 -30.97
C ARG A 171 -8.17 7.21 -30.77
N TRP A 172 -8.45 5.96 -31.12
CA TRP A 172 -9.75 5.33 -30.90
C TRP A 172 -10.18 5.44 -29.42
N PHE A 173 -9.31 5.13 -28.45
CA PHE A 173 -9.59 5.27 -27.02
C PHE A 173 -9.92 6.73 -26.63
N ALA A 174 -9.17 7.71 -27.16
CA ALA A 174 -9.41 9.12 -26.88
C ALA A 174 -10.77 9.60 -27.44
N ASP A 175 -11.08 9.22 -28.69
CA ASP A 175 -12.33 9.58 -29.36
C ASP A 175 -13.56 8.93 -28.69
N HIS A 176 -13.38 7.73 -28.12
CA HIS A 176 -14.38 7.02 -27.31
C HIS A 176 -14.43 7.47 -25.84
N GLY A 177 -13.68 8.49 -25.44
CA GLY A 177 -13.80 9.12 -24.11
C GLY A 177 -13.07 8.39 -22.98
N VAL A 178 -12.15 7.47 -23.27
CA VAL A 178 -11.38 6.74 -22.24
C VAL A 178 -10.52 7.69 -21.39
N ASP A 179 -10.48 7.49 -20.07
CA ASP A 179 -9.62 8.17 -19.08
C ASP A 179 -8.45 7.30 -18.59
N PHE A 180 -8.57 5.97 -18.71
CA PHE A 180 -7.65 4.98 -18.12
C PHE A 180 -7.51 3.77 -19.06
N LEU A 181 -6.28 3.31 -19.30
CA LEU A 181 -6.00 2.10 -20.06
C LEU A 181 -5.26 1.09 -19.18
N LYS A 182 -5.89 -0.06 -18.89
CA LYS A 182 -5.18 -1.27 -18.49
C LYS A 182 -4.60 -1.91 -19.75
N TYR A 183 -3.30 -2.18 -19.76
CA TYR A 183 -2.62 -2.73 -20.93
C TYR A 183 -1.85 -3.99 -20.56
N ASP A 184 -2.31 -5.15 -21.02
CA ASP A 184 -1.74 -6.45 -20.62
C ASP A 184 -0.57 -6.90 -21.51
N SER A 185 -0.04 -8.10 -21.32
CA SER A 185 1.00 -8.66 -22.21
C SER A 185 0.89 -10.16 -22.55
N CYS A 186 -0.27 -10.77 -22.32
CA CYS A 186 -0.57 -12.21 -22.47
C CYS A 186 -0.12 -12.89 -23.78
N ASP A 187 -0.19 -12.18 -24.91
CA ASP A 187 0.31 -12.66 -26.21
C ASP A 187 1.44 -11.72 -26.68
N ASP A 188 2.47 -12.25 -27.32
CA ASP A 188 3.54 -11.47 -27.97
C ASP A 188 3.42 -11.45 -29.51
N GLY A 189 2.48 -12.21 -30.07
CA GLY A 189 2.24 -12.38 -31.49
C GLY A 189 3.41 -13.00 -32.26
N LYS A 190 4.43 -13.52 -31.57
CA LYS A 190 5.76 -13.83 -32.10
C LYS A 190 6.38 -12.65 -32.87
N SER A 191 6.05 -11.43 -32.45
CA SER A 191 6.43 -10.17 -33.11
C SER A 191 7.93 -9.90 -33.16
N GLY A 192 8.73 -10.61 -32.35
CA GLY A 192 10.15 -10.33 -32.14
C GLY A 192 10.42 -9.12 -31.22
N LEU A 193 9.37 -8.47 -30.70
CA LEU A 193 9.46 -7.29 -29.85
C LEU A 193 9.48 -7.67 -28.37
N GLY A 194 10.47 -7.18 -27.63
CA GLY A 194 10.54 -7.40 -26.17
C GLY A 194 9.37 -6.73 -25.44
N VAL A 195 8.87 -7.34 -24.36
CA VAL A 195 7.69 -6.83 -23.62
C VAL A 195 7.75 -5.33 -23.28
N LYS A 196 8.91 -4.85 -22.83
CA LYS A 196 9.14 -3.42 -22.55
C LYS A 196 8.95 -2.51 -23.78
N GLU A 197 9.35 -3.00 -24.96
CA GLU A 197 9.26 -2.28 -26.23
C GLU A 197 7.79 -2.18 -26.71
N ARG A 198 6.98 -3.19 -26.40
CA ARG A 198 5.53 -3.22 -26.66
C ARG A 198 4.78 -2.21 -25.76
N PHE A 199 5.14 -2.14 -24.47
CA PHE A 199 4.65 -1.11 -23.55
C PHE A 199 5.08 0.31 -23.94
N VAL A 200 6.34 0.47 -24.38
CA VAL A 200 6.89 1.74 -24.87
C VAL A 200 6.14 2.29 -26.08
N ARG A 201 5.75 1.43 -27.04
CA ARG A 201 4.92 1.85 -28.19
C ARG A 201 3.59 2.46 -27.75
N MET A 202 2.88 1.79 -26.83
CA MET A 202 1.60 2.30 -26.34
C MET A 202 1.77 3.59 -25.53
N ARG A 203 2.82 3.74 -24.69
CA ARG A 203 3.14 5.05 -24.08
C ARG A 203 3.30 6.13 -25.15
N ASP A 204 4.12 5.88 -26.18
CA ASP A 204 4.44 6.88 -27.21
C ASP A 204 3.22 7.23 -28.07
N ALA A 205 2.28 6.30 -28.24
CA ALA A 205 0.98 6.54 -28.86
C ALA A 205 0.09 7.43 -27.96
N LEU A 206 -0.05 7.09 -26.67
CA LEU A 206 -0.84 7.88 -25.71
C LEU A 206 -0.27 9.30 -25.52
N ALA A 207 1.05 9.47 -25.60
CA ALA A 207 1.72 10.77 -25.48
C ALA A 207 1.43 11.74 -26.66
N LYS A 208 0.89 11.26 -27.78
CA LYS A 208 0.47 12.08 -28.93
C LYS A 208 -0.94 12.67 -28.75
N LEU A 209 -1.69 12.22 -27.75
CA LEU A 209 -3.08 12.61 -27.53
C LEU A 209 -3.19 13.95 -26.79
N SER A 210 -4.20 14.75 -27.15
CA SER A 210 -4.58 15.95 -26.39
C SER A 210 -5.35 15.63 -25.09
N ARG A 211 -5.94 14.44 -25.01
CA ARG A 211 -6.62 13.89 -23.83
C ARG A 211 -5.66 12.96 -23.08
N PRO A 212 -5.18 13.31 -21.87
CA PRO A 212 -4.35 12.42 -21.07
C PRO A 212 -5.15 11.18 -20.63
N ILE A 213 -4.60 10.01 -20.89
CA ILE A 213 -5.11 8.70 -20.44
C ILE A 213 -4.14 8.15 -19.39
N TYR A 214 -4.67 7.70 -18.25
CA TYR A 214 -3.87 7.03 -17.22
C TYR A 214 -3.42 5.68 -17.75
N PHE A 215 -2.11 5.42 -17.79
CA PHE A 215 -1.56 4.18 -18.36
C PHE A 215 -1.16 3.20 -17.25
N ALA A 216 -1.97 2.15 -17.07
CA ALA A 216 -1.73 1.07 -16.11
C ALA A 216 -1.19 -0.16 -16.85
N MET A 217 0.09 -0.47 -16.62
CA MET A 217 0.74 -1.62 -17.25
C MET A 217 0.42 -2.90 -16.48
N GLY A 218 0.01 -3.93 -17.23
CA GLY A 218 -0.10 -5.30 -16.75
C GLY A 218 1.26 -5.89 -16.38
N TYR A 219 1.29 -7.17 -16.03
CA TYR A 219 2.52 -7.79 -15.56
C TYR A 219 3.57 -7.83 -16.68
N TRP A 220 4.73 -7.23 -16.41
CA TRP A 220 5.78 -6.97 -17.43
C TRP A 220 7.19 -7.44 -17.02
N ASN A 221 7.25 -8.38 -16.06
CA ASN A 221 8.41 -9.08 -15.47
C ASN A 221 9.10 -8.44 -14.23
N GLU A 222 9.44 -9.30 -13.25
CA GLU A 222 9.90 -8.97 -11.88
C GLU A 222 11.14 -8.05 -11.84
N ASP A 223 12.18 -8.32 -12.64
CA ASP A 223 13.49 -7.63 -12.56
C ASP A 223 13.47 -6.12 -12.88
N THR A 224 12.29 -5.52 -13.10
CA THR A 224 12.18 -4.30 -13.91
C THR A 224 11.20 -3.24 -13.42
N ALA A 225 10.49 -3.41 -12.29
CA ALA A 225 9.58 -2.39 -11.73
C ALA A 225 10.25 -0.99 -11.60
N CYS A 226 11.53 -0.95 -11.20
CA CYS A 226 12.33 0.28 -11.14
C CYS A 226 12.65 0.95 -12.49
N ALA A 227 12.30 0.32 -13.61
CA ALA A 227 12.39 0.86 -14.97
C ALA A 227 11.01 1.19 -15.57
N ALA A 228 9.92 1.01 -14.81
CA ALA A 228 8.54 1.19 -15.28
C ALA A 228 8.08 2.66 -15.29
N GLY A 229 8.60 3.48 -14.37
CA GLY A 229 8.17 4.86 -14.19
C GLY A 229 8.32 5.81 -15.39
N PRO A 230 9.32 5.66 -16.29
CA PRO A 230 9.37 6.37 -17.57
C PRO A 230 8.38 5.84 -18.64
N VAL A 231 7.57 4.83 -18.31
CA VAL A 231 6.71 4.11 -19.25
C VAL A 231 5.23 4.23 -18.89
N GLY A 232 4.84 3.89 -17.65
CA GLY A 232 3.44 3.90 -17.19
C GLY A 232 3.21 4.70 -15.91
N ASN A 233 1.94 5.02 -15.62
CA ASN A 233 1.54 5.64 -14.34
C ASN A 233 1.48 4.62 -13.19
N SER A 234 1.19 3.35 -13.50
CA SER A 234 1.40 2.21 -12.58
C SER A 234 1.72 0.93 -13.34
N TRP A 235 2.23 -0.08 -12.64
CA TRP A 235 2.63 -1.38 -13.20
C TRP A 235 2.40 -2.51 -12.21
N ARG A 236 1.79 -3.60 -12.67
CA ARG A 236 1.63 -4.83 -11.89
C ARG A 236 2.98 -5.42 -11.51
N THR A 237 3.25 -5.55 -10.20
CA THR A 237 4.52 -6.09 -9.69
C THR A 237 4.54 -7.61 -9.58
N PHE A 238 3.39 -8.28 -9.68
CA PHE A 238 3.26 -9.73 -9.53
C PHE A 238 2.07 -10.27 -10.32
N PHE A 239 1.98 -11.60 -10.45
CA PHE A 239 0.87 -12.31 -11.08
C PHE A 239 -0.48 -12.02 -10.41
N ASP A 240 -1.57 -12.41 -11.08
CA ASP A 240 -2.94 -12.06 -10.68
C ASP A 240 -3.30 -12.47 -9.24
N ILE A 241 -4.12 -11.66 -8.60
CA ILE A 241 -4.68 -11.93 -7.28
C ILE A 241 -6.03 -12.62 -7.37
N TYR A 242 -6.22 -13.61 -6.52
CA TYR A 242 -7.47 -14.34 -6.33
C TYR A 242 -7.88 -14.35 -4.86
N SER A 243 -9.09 -14.82 -4.56
CA SER A 243 -9.61 -14.86 -3.19
C SER A 243 -8.91 -15.94 -2.35
N ASP A 244 -7.81 -15.56 -1.72
CA ASP A 244 -7.05 -16.34 -0.74
C ASP A 244 -6.21 -15.37 0.10
N VAL A 245 -6.31 -15.43 1.43
CA VAL A 245 -5.51 -14.59 2.33
C VAL A 245 -4.00 -14.82 2.19
N ASN A 246 -3.57 -16.05 1.86
CA ASN A 246 -2.16 -16.35 1.60
C ASN A 246 -1.69 -15.70 0.28
N ARG A 247 -2.58 -15.60 -0.71
CA ARG A 247 -2.30 -14.87 -1.96
C ARG A 247 -2.17 -13.37 -1.68
N VAL A 248 -3.03 -12.80 -0.84
CA VAL A 248 -2.90 -11.40 -0.37
C VAL A 248 -1.53 -11.15 0.26
N PHE A 249 -1.09 -12.02 1.18
CA PHE A 249 0.21 -11.88 1.83
C PHE A 249 1.38 -12.03 0.85
N LEU A 250 1.37 -13.03 -0.02
CA LEU A 250 2.43 -13.25 -1.03
C LEU A 250 2.53 -12.07 -2.00
N THR A 251 1.40 -11.53 -2.46
CA THR A 251 1.39 -10.36 -3.35
C THR A 251 1.93 -9.11 -2.65
N ALA A 252 1.62 -8.91 -1.36
CA ALA A 252 2.21 -7.82 -0.57
C ALA A 252 3.72 -8.01 -0.36
N ASP A 253 4.18 -9.23 -0.11
CA ASP A 253 5.59 -9.56 0.04
C ASP A 253 6.38 -9.26 -1.25
N LYS A 254 5.84 -9.67 -2.40
CA LYS A 254 6.40 -9.38 -3.72
C LYS A 254 6.41 -7.88 -4.04
N ASN A 255 5.32 -7.17 -3.75
CA ASN A 255 5.23 -5.72 -3.93
C ASN A 255 6.21 -4.94 -3.01
N ASN A 256 6.61 -5.51 -1.87
CA ASN A 256 7.60 -4.91 -0.97
C ASN A 256 9.04 -4.94 -1.51
N GLU A 257 9.37 -5.87 -2.41
CA GLU A 257 10.68 -5.93 -3.10
C GLU A 257 10.97 -4.63 -3.87
N TYR A 258 9.92 -3.91 -4.31
CA TYR A 258 10.01 -2.71 -5.16
C TYR A 258 9.69 -1.39 -4.43
N ALA A 259 9.66 -1.37 -3.10
CA ALA A 259 9.22 -0.21 -2.31
C ALA A 259 9.96 1.11 -2.57
N ALA A 260 11.22 1.05 -3.01
CA ALA A 260 12.03 2.23 -3.35
C ALA A 260 11.73 2.79 -4.76
N CYS A 261 10.91 2.11 -5.55
CA CYS A 261 10.74 2.32 -6.98
C CYS A 261 9.32 2.78 -7.34
N GLN A 262 8.75 3.66 -6.53
CA GLN A 262 7.42 4.26 -6.74
C GLN A 262 7.29 5.65 -6.10
N GLY A 263 6.23 6.37 -6.42
CA GLY A 263 5.83 7.65 -5.81
C GLY A 263 5.27 8.68 -6.81
N PRO A 264 4.96 9.92 -6.37
CA PRO A 264 4.32 10.96 -7.20
C PRO A 264 5.16 11.47 -8.39
N HIS A 265 6.45 11.13 -8.38
CA HIS A 265 7.45 11.41 -9.41
C HIS A 265 8.08 10.10 -9.92
N PHE A 266 7.28 9.04 -9.99
CA PHE A 266 7.69 7.73 -10.50
C PHE A 266 6.52 6.94 -11.09
N GLY A 267 5.33 7.06 -10.51
CA GLY A 267 4.21 6.13 -10.72
C GLY A 267 4.14 5.10 -9.59
N TRP A 268 3.18 4.17 -9.67
CA TRP A 268 2.81 3.29 -8.55
C TRP A 268 3.05 1.81 -8.84
N ASN A 269 3.66 1.12 -7.88
CA ASN A 269 3.64 -0.34 -7.85
C ASN A 269 2.19 -0.81 -7.67
N ASP A 270 1.72 -1.69 -8.55
CA ASP A 270 0.36 -2.23 -8.50
C ASP A 270 0.35 -3.66 -7.97
N ALA A 271 -0.23 -3.81 -6.77
CA ALA A 271 -0.43 -5.08 -6.09
C ALA A 271 -1.73 -5.79 -6.52
N ASP A 272 -2.38 -5.34 -7.59
CA ASP A 272 -3.60 -5.90 -8.19
C ASP A 272 -4.89 -5.66 -7.37
N ALA A 273 -6.04 -6.09 -7.89
CA ALA A 273 -7.36 -5.72 -7.37
C ALA A 273 -7.66 -6.17 -5.93
N LEU A 274 -8.32 -5.30 -5.16
CA LEU A 274 -8.85 -5.59 -3.83
C LEU A 274 -9.89 -6.71 -3.89
N GLN A 275 -9.74 -7.71 -3.03
CA GLN A 275 -10.61 -8.90 -2.93
C GLN A 275 -11.70 -8.74 -1.85
N ILE A 276 -11.82 -7.54 -1.27
CA ILE A 276 -12.86 -7.16 -0.31
C ILE A 276 -14.24 -7.41 -0.96
N GLY A 277 -15.14 -8.06 -0.23
CA GLY A 277 -16.38 -8.63 -0.76
C GLY A 277 -16.38 -10.15 -0.67
N ARG A 278 -15.24 -10.77 -1.04
CA ARG A 278 -15.13 -12.21 -1.29
C ARG A 278 -13.90 -12.88 -0.69
N LEU A 279 -12.97 -12.13 -0.11
CA LEU A 279 -11.68 -12.64 0.40
C LEU A 279 -11.90 -13.66 1.51
N SER A 280 -11.37 -14.86 1.34
CA SER A 280 -11.53 -15.97 2.29
C SER A 280 -10.21 -16.67 2.62
N VAL A 281 -10.22 -17.47 3.69
CA VAL A 281 -9.04 -18.19 4.22
C VAL A 281 -8.50 -19.25 3.25
N LYS A 282 -9.32 -19.67 2.30
CA LYS A 282 -9.00 -20.56 1.18
C LYS A 282 -9.92 -20.21 0.01
N PRO A 283 -9.55 -20.49 -1.26
CA PRO A 283 -10.44 -20.27 -2.40
C PRO A 283 -11.84 -20.86 -2.18
N GLY A 284 -12.86 -20.03 -2.35
CA GLY A 284 -14.28 -20.42 -2.19
C GLY A 284 -14.73 -20.69 -0.75
N GLY A 285 -13.95 -20.32 0.27
CA GLY A 285 -14.37 -20.37 1.68
C GLY A 285 -15.24 -19.17 2.11
N ASP A 286 -15.72 -19.19 3.35
CA ASP A 286 -16.44 -18.07 3.95
C ASP A 286 -15.57 -16.80 3.98
N PRO A 287 -16.11 -15.61 3.64
CA PRO A 287 -15.36 -14.37 3.66
C PRO A 287 -14.85 -13.95 5.04
N ASP A 288 -13.57 -13.60 5.12
CA ASP A 288 -12.86 -13.21 6.34
C ASP A 288 -12.71 -11.68 6.43
N LEU A 289 -13.51 -11.05 7.30
CA LEU A 289 -13.54 -9.60 7.46
C LEU A 289 -12.24 -9.02 8.05
N GLU A 290 -11.48 -9.80 8.82
CA GLU A 290 -10.19 -9.34 9.36
C GLU A 290 -9.12 -9.38 8.26
N ALA A 291 -9.10 -10.45 7.44
CA ALA A 291 -8.28 -10.51 6.24
C ALA A 291 -8.59 -9.36 5.26
N GLU A 292 -9.88 -8.98 5.09
CA GLU A 292 -10.29 -7.84 4.26
C GLU A 292 -9.74 -6.49 4.76
N ARG A 293 -9.75 -6.25 6.07
CA ARG A 293 -9.10 -5.06 6.67
C ARG A 293 -7.59 -5.09 6.50
N THR A 294 -6.99 -6.27 6.63
CA THR A 294 -5.55 -6.46 6.44
C THR A 294 -5.13 -6.22 4.99
N GLN A 295 -5.89 -6.67 3.99
CA GLN A 295 -5.64 -6.32 2.59
C GLN A 295 -5.74 -4.80 2.37
N MET A 296 -6.83 -4.17 2.82
CA MET A 296 -7.02 -2.72 2.69
C MET A 296 -5.86 -1.95 3.35
N THR A 297 -5.39 -2.41 4.50
CA THR A 297 -4.25 -1.84 5.23
C THR A 297 -2.96 -1.96 4.43
N LEU A 298 -2.62 -3.18 3.97
CA LEU A 298 -1.40 -3.45 3.21
C LEU A 298 -1.37 -2.62 1.91
N TRP A 299 -2.44 -2.63 1.11
CA TRP A 299 -2.52 -1.84 -0.12
C TRP A 299 -2.40 -0.33 0.15
N SER A 300 -2.99 0.15 1.25
CA SER A 300 -2.94 1.57 1.62
C SER A 300 -1.56 2.02 2.10
N ILE A 301 -0.89 1.24 2.95
CA ILE A 301 0.48 1.58 3.38
C ILE A 301 1.49 1.40 2.23
N MET A 302 1.23 0.46 1.31
CA MET A 302 2.06 0.24 0.12
C MET A 302 1.84 1.23 -1.01
N LYS A 303 0.85 2.14 -0.92
CA LYS A 303 0.46 3.06 -2.00
C LYS A 303 0.10 2.33 -3.31
N SER A 304 -0.45 1.12 -3.20
CA SER A 304 -1.01 0.42 -4.35
C SER A 304 -2.26 1.18 -4.85
N PRO A 305 -2.61 1.10 -6.14
CA PRO A 305 -3.96 1.33 -6.62
C PRO A 305 -5.01 0.67 -5.70
N LEU A 306 -6.08 1.39 -5.39
CA LEU A 306 -7.23 0.85 -4.64
C LEU A 306 -8.37 0.57 -5.62
N ILE A 307 -8.20 -0.48 -6.43
CA ILE A 307 -9.18 -0.94 -7.40
C ILE A 307 -10.00 -2.06 -6.78
N ILE A 308 -11.31 -1.87 -6.65
CA ILE A 308 -12.26 -2.87 -6.13
C ILE A 308 -12.47 -3.94 -7.21
N GLY A 309 -12.28 -5.22 -6.86
CA GLY A 309 -12.50 -6.37 -7.74
C GLY A 309 -13.76 -7.19 -7.44
N TYR A 310 -14.74 -6.61 -6.76
CA TYR A 310 -16.02 -7.26 -6.45
C TYR A 310 -17.18 -6.30 -6.76
N ASP A 311 -18.38 -6.84 -6.96
CA ASP A 311 -19.58 -6.05 -7.25
C ASP A 311 -19.85 -5.03 -6.11
N PRO A 312 -19.77 -3.71 -6.39
CA PRO A 312 -20.01 -2.68 -5.39
C PRO A 312 -21.48 -2.62 -4.93
N SER A 313 -22.44 -3.16 -5.71
CA SER A 313 -23.86 -3.24 -5.32
C SER A 313 -24.10 -4.28 -4.22
N GLN A 314 -23.29 -5.34 -4.17
CA GLN A 314 -23.37 -6.42 -3.19
C GLN A 314 -22.55 -6.15 -1.91
N MET A 315 -21.96 -4.96 -1.78
CA MET A 315 -21.16 -4.58 -0.62
C MET A 315 -22.02 -4.26 0.62
N GLY A 316 -22.08 -5.22 1.55
CA GLY A 316 -22.68 -5.01 2.87
C GLY A 316 -21.97 -3.91 3.69
N SER A 317 -22.70 -3.30 4.62
CA SER A 317 -22.26 -2.12 5.40
C SER A 317 -20.89 -2.26 6.08
N LYS A 318 -20.56 -3.46 6.60
CA LYS A 318 -19.24 -3.75 7.21
C LYS A 318 -18.08 -3.57 6.23
N ARG A 319 -18.27 -3.90 4.94
CA ARG A 319 -17.25 -3.81 3.88
C ARG A 319 -17.18 -2.41 3.29
N LEU A 320 -18.34 -1.76 3.13
CA LEU A 320 -18.40 -0.33 2.83
C LEU A 320 -17.69 0.51 3.90
N ALA A 321 -17.67 0.09 5.17
CA ALA A 321 -16.89 0.75 6.22
C ALA A 321 -15.37 0.51 6.11
N ILE A 322 -14.92 -0.62 5.52
CA ILE A 322 -13.50 -0.85 5.20
C ILE A 322 -13.08 0.06 4.05
N LEU A 323 -13.80 0.00 2.93
CA LEU A 323 -13.50 0.76 1.73
C LEU A 323 -13.58 2.27 1.94
N LYS A 324 -14.59 2.76 2.67
CA LYS A 324 -14.80 4.20 2.91
C LYS A 324 -14.08 4.72 4.18
N ASN A 325 -13.16 3.97 4.77
CA ASN A 325 -12.38 4.49 5.91
C ASN A 325 -11.45 5.62 5.44
N ARG A 326 -11.88 6.86 5.69
CA ARG A 326 -11.20 8.08 5.25
C ARG A 326 -9.74 8.18 5.70
N GLU A 327 -9.38 7.62 6.85
CA GLU A 327 -8.02 7.68 7.36
C GLU A 327 -7.11 6.64 6.70
N VAL A 328 -7.64 5.46 6.39
CA VAL A 328 -6.92 4.42 5.64
C VAL A 328 -6.70 4.89 4.20
N ILE A 329 -7.72 5.50 3.58
CA ILE A 329 -7.58 6.18 2.28
C ILE A 329 -6.58 7.34 2.37
N ALA A 330 -6.63 8.18 3.40
CA ALA A 330 -5.68 9.29 3.58
C ALA A 330 -4.23 8.83 3.77
N ILE A 331 -4.00 7.62 4.29
CA ILE A 331 -2.67 6.99 4.26
C ILE A 331 -2.29 6.66 2.81
N ASN A 332 -3.14 5.99 2.03
CA ASN A 332 -2.86 5.66 0.63
C ASN A 332 -2.59 6.93 -0.22
N GLN A 333 -3.36 7.99 0.01
CA GLN A 333 -3.34 9.26 -0.72
C GLN A 333 -2.40 10.32 -0.11
N ASP A 334 -1.55 9.97 0.88
CA ASP A 334 -0.63 10.93 1.50
C ASP A 334 0.39 11.46 0.46
N PRO A 335 0.53 12.79 0.29
CA PRO A 335 1.27 13.38 -0.84
C PRO A 335 2.78 13.15 -0.80
N LEU A 336 3.33 12.68 0.32
CA LEU A 336 4.71 12.19 0.37
C LEU A 336 4.90 10.94 -0.52
N GLY A 337 3.84 10.15 -0.70
CA GLY A 337 3.78 9.02 -1.62
C GLY A 337 4.87 7.97 -1.42
N LYS A 338 5.30 7.76 -0.17
CA LYS A 338 6.30 6.74 0.20
C LYS A 338 5.62 5.47 0.69
N GLN A 339 5.85 4.36 -0.01
CA GLN A 339 5.47 3.02 0.43
C GLN A 339 6.09 2.68 1.80
N ALA A 340 5.26 2.17 2.71
CA ALA A 340 5.74 1.52 3.92
C ALA A 340 6.45 0.20 3.57
N THR A 341 7.56 -0.05 4.25
CA THR A 341 8.36 -1.27 4.07
C THR A 341 8.10 -2.23 5.21
N LYS A 342 8.16 -3.53 4.92
CA LYS A 342 8.24 -4.54 5.98
C LYS A 342 9.54 -4.36 6.76
N ARG A 343 9.42 -4.10 8.06
CA ARG A 343 10.54 -3.81 8.99
C ARG A 343 10.94 -5.00 9.84
N PHE A 344 9.98 -5.87 10.14
CA PHE A 344 10.18 -7.14 10.80
C PHE A 344 9.24 -8.17 10.18
N ASN A 345 9.70 -9.41 10.10
CA ASN A 345 8.92 -10.54 9.64
C ASN A 345 9.23 -11.79 10.48
N SER A 346 8.25 -12.66 10.59
CA SER A 346 8.35 -13.99 11.19
C SER A 346 7.48 -14.97 10.40
N SER A 347 7.33 -16.21 10.88
CA SER A 347 6.31 -17.14 10.37
C SER A 347 4.88 -16.64 10.58
N ASP A 348 4.65 -15.93 11.68
CA ASP A 348 3.30 -15.71 12.22
C ASP A 348 2.83 -14.25 12.15
N TRP A 349 3.75 -13.29 12.06
CA TRP A 349 3.42 -11.87 11.97
C TRP A 349 4.51 -11.02 11.35
N ASP A 350 4.10 -9.87 10.81
CA ASP A 350 4.95 -8.82 10.25
C ASP A 350 4.70 -7.48 10.97
N VAL A 351 5.73 -6.63 11.02
CA VAL A 351 5.56 -5.18 11.28
C VAL A 351 6.04 -4.42 10.05
N TRP A 352 5.17 -3.54 9.56
CA TRP A 352 5.44 -2.64 8.45
C TRP A 352 5.49 -1.21 8.96
N ALA A 353 6.40 -0.39 8.43
CA ALA A 353 6.44 1.04 8.73
C ALA A 353 6.91 1.89 7.55
N GLY A 354 6.40 3.12 7.48
CA GLY A 354 6.76 4.10 6.45
C GLY A 354 6.48 5.54 6.89
N PRO A 355 7.22 6.52 6.35
CA PRO A 355 6.98 7.93 6.63
C PRO A 355 5.70 8.42 5.95
N LEU A 356 5.04 9.38 6.58
CA LEU A 356 3.92 10.16 6.05
C LEU A 356 4.25 11.65 6.14
N THR A 357 3.49 12.48 5.43
CA THR A 357 3.64 13.94 5.45
C THR A 357 3.56 14.49 6.89
N GLY A 358 4.40 15.47 7.21
CA GLY A 358 4.45 16.11 8.54
C GLY A 358 5.28 15.35 9.59
N GLY A 359 6.23 14.50 9.18
CA GLY A 359 7.09 13.73 10.09
C GLY A 359 6.36 12.60 10.83
N ARG A 360 5.13 12.29 10.42
CA ARG A 360 4.34 11.16 10.94
C ARG A 360 4.89 9.84 10.39
N VAL A 361 4.64 8.74 11.09
CA VAL A 361 4.99 7.38 10.65
C VAL A 361 3.73 6.52 10.71
N VAL A 362 3.41 5.84 9.60
CA VAL A 362 2.42 4.76 9.63
C VAL A 362 3.08 3.47 10.08
N VAL A 363 2.42 2.72 10.95
CA VAL A 363 2.85 1.39 11.40
C VAL A 363 1.69 0.43 11.28
N ALA A 364 1.89 -0.71 10.61
CA ALA A 364 0.92 -1.79 10.56
C ALA A 364 1.49 -3.05 11.21
N LEU A 365 0.75 -3.60 12.17
CA LEU A 365 1.01 -4.88 12.80
C LEU A 365 0.10 -5.89 12.10
N VAL A 366 0.66 -6.90 11.45
CA VAL A 366 -0.10 -7.85 10.62
C VAL A 366 0.08 -9.24 11.17
N ASN A 367 -1.02 -9.87 11.61
CA ASN A 367 -1.03 -11.26 11.98
C ASN A 367 -1.22 -12.11 10.73
N ARG A 368 -0.23 -12.95 10.40
CA ARG A 368 -0.29 -13.93 9.30
C ARG A 368 -0.79 -15.29 9.77
N ASN A 369 -0.79 -15.54 11.09
CA ASN A 369 -1.30 -16.77 11.67
C ASN A 369 -2.83 -16.86 11.50
N ARG A 370 -3.29 -18.06 11.16
CA ARG A 370 -4.68 -18.40 10.84
C ARG A 370 -5.57 -18.66 12.05
N ASP A 371 -4.99 -19.08 13.17
CA ASP A 371 -5.73 -19.67 14.29
C ASP A 371 -5.44 -18.97 15.64
N ALA A 372 -4.29 -18.32 15.80
CA ALA A 372 -3.84 -17.71 17.04
C ALA A 372 -3.80 -16.17 17.01
N VAL A 373 -4.23 -15.55 18.11
CA VAL A 373 -4.01 -14.12 18.38
C VAL A 373 -2.52 -13.88 18.64
N GLN A 374 -1.90 -12.96 17.91
CA GLN A 374 -0.51 -12.56 18.12
C GLN A 374 -0.43 -11.35 19.07
N GLN A 375 0.64 -11.27 19.86
CA GLN A 375 0.92 -10.17 20.79
C GLN A 375 2.11 -9.37 20.26
N ILE A 376 1.84 -8.34 19.44
CA ILE A 376 2.87 -7.67 18.65
C ILE A 376 3.31 -6.37 19.32
N LEU A 377 4.61 -6.23 19.59
CA LEU A 377 5.23 -5.00 20.09
C LEU A 377 5.66 -4.09 18.94
N VAL A 378 5.43 -2.78 19.08
CA VAL A 378 6.05 -1.76 18.23
C VAL A 378 7.32 -1.29 18.91
N ASP A 379 8.48 -1.59 18.33
CA ASP A 379 9.78 -1.07 18.79
C ASP A 379 10.23 0.09 17.89
N TRP A 380 10.73 1.18 18.47
CA TRP A 380 11.10 2.40 17.74
C TRP A 380 12.21 2.13 16.73
N ARG A 381 13.23 1.37 17.12
CA ARG A 381 14.35 1.03 16.23
C ARG A 381 13.87 0.17 15.05
N THR A 382 12.93 -0.74 15.28
CA THR A 382 12.27 -1.50 14.21
C THR A 382 11.50 -0.59 13.25
N VAL A 383 10.66 0.33 13.74
CA VAL A 383 9.88 1.20 12.84
C VAL A 383 10.69 2.34 12.21
N GLY A 384 11.92 2.58 12.66
CA GLY A 384 12.83 3.61 12.14
C GLY A 384 12.63 4.98 12.79
N LEU A 385 12.31 4.99 14.09
CA LEU A 385 12.29 6.16 14.95
C LEU A 385 13.55 6.18 15.84
N GLU A 386 14.04 7.38 16.16
CA GLU A 386 15.11 7.58 17.14
C GLU A 386 14.66 7.15 18.55
N SER A 387 15.59 6.66 19.37
CA SER A 387 15.26 6.05 20.67
C SER A 387 14.66 7.03 21.68
N ASP A 388 14.92 8.32 21.54
CA ASP A 388 14.37 9.41 22.36
C ASP A 388 13.11 10.05 21.76
N ALA A 389 12.68 9.62 20.55
CA ALA A 389 11.52 10.18 19.87
C ALA A 389 10.24 10.00 20.68
N ARG A 390 9.52 11.10 20.93
CA ARG A 390 8.27 11.12 21.67
C ARG A 390 7.10 11.27 20.71
N MET A 391 6.23 10.26 20.67
CA MET A 391 5.12 10.18 19.71
C MET A 391 3.76 10.11 20.42
N THR A 392 2.75 10.76 19.87
CA THR A 392 1.35 10.36 20.08
C THR A 392 0.98 9.30 19.05
N ALA A 393 0.00 8.45 19.36
CA ALA A 393 -0.45 7.39 18.46
C ALA A 393 -1.96 7.43 18.25
N ARG A 394 -2.38 7.14 17.02
CA ARG A 394 -3.78 6.98 16.65
C ARG A 394 -4.01 5.60 16.04
N ASP A 395 -4.92 4.82 16.63
CA ASP A 395 -5.41 3.58 16.05
C ASP A 395 -6.49 3.91 15.01
N VAL A 396 -6.15 3.64 13.75
CA VAL A 396 -6.90 4.05 12.56
C VAL A 396 -8.16 3.20 12.37
N TRP A 397 -8.12 1.91 12.74
CA TRP A 397 -9.28 1.02 12.64
C TRP A 397 -10.25 1.20 13.81
N ARG A 398 -9.75 1.62 14.98
CA ARG A 398 -10.60 2.05 16.11
C ARG A 398 -11.09 3.50 16.00
N GLY A 399 -10.50 4.30 15.11
CA GLY A 399 -10.78 5.74 14.97
C GLY A 399 -10.42 6.56 16.21
N ALA A 400 -9.49 6.08 17.04
CA ALA A 400 -9.25 6.58 18.39
C ALA A 400 -7.77 6.89 18.64
N ASN A 401 -7.50 7.97 19.37
CA ASN A 401 -6.15 8.26 19.86
C ASN A 401 -5.84 7.34 21.05
N LEU A 402 -4.64 6.76 21.08
CA LEU A 402 -4.16 6.01 22.23
C LEU A 402 -3.69 6.98 23.32
N PRO A 403 -3.89 6.65 24.62
CA PRO A 403 -3.68 7.59 25.69
C PRO A 403 -2.19 7.89 25.96
N GLY A 404 -1.86 9.18 26.04
CA GLY A 404 -0.56 9.66 26.50
C GLY A 404 0.45 9.91 25.39
N THR A 405 1.73 9.74 25.73
CA THR A 405 2.88 9.89 24.84
C THR A 405 3.77 8.68 25.00
N HIS A 406 4.21 8.11 23.89
CA HIS A 406 5.01 6.90 23.85
C HIS A 406 6.45 7.24 23.44
N ALA A 407 7.39 6.46 23.96
CA ALA A 407 8.81 6.56 23.67
C ALA A 407 9.41 5.14 23.74
N THR A 408 10.44 4.87 22.94
CA THR A 408 11.11 3.57 22.78
C THR A 408 10.24 2.44 22.21
N ASN A 409 9.03 2.22 22.72
CA ASN A 409 8.11 1.18 22.23
C ASN A 409 6.63 1.45 22.56
N MET A 410 5.75 0.63 22.00
CA MET A 410 4.32 0.55 22.31
C MET A 410 3.79 -0.89 22.23
N GLY A 411 2.84 -1.24 23.10
CA GLY A 411 2.18 -2.55 23.11
C GLY A 411 2.65 -3.44 24.27
N PRO A 412 2.59 -4.78 24.12
CA PRO A 412 2.13 -5.50 22.94
C PRO A 412 0.64 -5.26 22.64
N PHE A 413 0.28 -5.39 21.36
CA PHE A 413 -1.10 -5.31 20.89
C PHE A 413 -1.64 -6.71 20.57
N PRO A 414 -2.84 -7.08 21.05
CA PRO A 414 -3.53 -8.28 20.60
C PRO A 414 -4.04 -8.08 19.17
N VAL A 415 -3.53 -8.89 18.23
CA VAL A 415 -3.94 -8.87 16.83
C VAL A 415 -4.62 -10.20 16.51
N ALA A 416 -5.90 -10.15 16.12
CA ALA A 416 -6.70 -11.32 15.77
C ALA A 416 -6.08 -12.12 14.61
N PRO A 417 -6.39 -13.41 14.43
CA PRO A 417 -5.93 -14.18 13.27
C PRO A 417 -6.29 -13.49 11.95
N HIS A 418 -5.35 -13.48 11.00
CA HIS A 418 -5.35 -12.66 9.76
C HIS A 418 -5.57 -11.14 9.92
N GLY A 419 -5.75 -10.65 11.15
CA GLY A 419 -6.10 -9.27 11.44
C GLY A 419 -4.90 -8.32 11.45
N THR A 420 -5.22 -7.04 11.65
CA THR A 420 -4.20 -5.99 11.71
C THR A 420 -4.54 -4.90 12.72
N VAL A 421 -3.50 -4.29 13.28
CA VAL A 421 -3.57 -3.01 14.00
C VAL A 421 -2.82 -1.98 13.16
N LEU A 422 -3.50 -0.90 12.79
CA LEU A 422 -2.96 0.17 11.96
C LEU A 422 -2.85 1.44 12.81
N LEU A 423 -1.62 1.92 12.99
CA LEU A 423 -1.29 3.10 13.80
C LEU A 423 -0.74 4.22 12.92
N ILE A 424 -1.11 5.46 13.24
CA ILE A 424 -0.34 6.65 12.84
C ILE A 424 0.35 7.20 14.08
N LEU A 425 1.68 7.20 14.07
CA LEU A 425 2.52 7.85 15.06
C LEU A 425 2.80 9.27 14.61
N SER A 426 2.58 10.26 15.48
CA SER A 426 2.84 11.68 15.22
C SER A 426 3.83 12.24 16.23
N PRO A 427 4.88 12.98 15.80
CA PRO A 427 5.80 13.62 16.73
C PRO A 427 5.08 14.56 17.69
N VAL A 428 5.42 14.51 18.98
CA VAL A 428 5.01 15.55 19.92
C VAL A 428 5.74 16.84 19.55
N GLN A 429 5.02 17.82 19.03
CA GLN A 429 5.57 19.16 18.80
C GLN A 429 6.04 19.74 20.13
N SER A 430 7.32 20.13 20.20
CA SER A 430 7.87 20.78 21.39
C SER A 430 7.21 22.15 21.58
N PRO A 431 6.68 22.48 22.77
CA PRO A 431 6.17 23.82 23.06
C PRO A 431 7.18 24.96 22.88
N TRP A 432 8.46 24.63 22.70
CA TRP A 432 9.59 25.58 22.66
C TRP A 432 10.06 25.94 21.23
N SER A 433 9.61 25.24 20.18
CA SER A 433 10.09 25.50 18.82
C SER A 433 9.50 26.77 18.15
N SER A 434 8.57 27.46 18.82
CA SER A 434 7.97 28.72 18.37
C SER A 434 8.63 29.99 18.94
N PHE A 435 9.66 29.87 19.80
CA PHE A 435 10.25 31.02 20.50
C PHE A 435 11.47 31.67 19.82
N TRP A 436 11.96 31.14 18.69
CA TRP A 436 13.14 31.66 18.00
C TRP A 436 12.98 31.80 16.48
N THR A 437 11.84 32.32 16.02
CA THR A 437 11.78 33.05 14.76
C THR A 437 11.81 34.55 15.06
N TRP A 438 13.00 35.07 15.36
CA TRP A 438 13.23 36.51 15.32
C TRP A 438 13.16 36.94 13.85
N GLU A 439 12.04 37.52 13.44
CA GLU A 439 12.02 38.34 12.23
C GLU A 439 12.90 39.57 12.50
N PRO A 440 13.96 39.80 11.72
CA PRO A 440 14.73 41.03 11.86
C PRO A 440 13.90 42.19 11.30
N PHE A 441 13.26 42.94 12.21
CA PHE A 441 12.80 44.29 11.90
C PHE A 441 13.98 45.09 11.32
N GLY A 442 13.72 45.74 10.19
CA GLY A 442 14.74 46.10 9.20
C GLY A 442 15.93 46.92 9.70
N GLY A 443 17.05 46.78 9.00
CA GLY A 443 18.23 47.61 9.19
C GLY A 443 19.22 47.46 8.03
N GLY A 444 19.75 48.58 7.56
CA GLY A 444 20.83 48.58 6.58
C GLY A 444 22.15 48.06 7.15
N PHE A 445 23.11 47.86 6.25
CA PHE A 445 24.49 47.42 6.49
C PHE A 445 25.13 47.98 7.78
N VAL A 446 25.59 47.07 8.65
CA VAL A 446 26.68 47.32 9.60
C VAL A 446 27.62 46.12 9.58
N THR A 447 28.93 46.39 9.54
CA THR A 447 30.00 45.40 9.31
C THR A 447 30.39 44.61 10.58
N PRO A 448 31.00 43.41 10.43
CA PRO A 448 31.16 42.46 11.54
C PRO A 448 32.42 42.73 12.38
N TRP A 449 32.22 43.16 13.63
CA TRP A 449 33.20 42.99 14.71
C TRP A 449 32.49 42.65 16.02
N ILE A 450 33.20 41.97 16.93
CA ILE A 450 32.75 41.50 18.25
C ILE A 450 31.88 40.22 18.21
N ILE A 451 32.55 39.08 17.97
CA ILE A 451 32.25 37.84 18.69
C ILE A 451 33.42 37.59 19.65
N ALA A 452 33.28 38.06 20.89
CA ALA A 452 34.10 37.66 22.04
C ALA A 452 33.40 38.10 23.33
N VAL A 453 33.64 37.37 24.43
CA VAL A 453 33.06 37.60 25.77
C VAL A 453 31.55 37.28 25.89
N GLY A 454 31.24 35.98 25.92
CA GLY A 454 29.92 35.45 26.27
C GLY A 454 29.94 34.04 26.87
N LEU A 455 31.13 33.50 27.21
CA LEU A 455 31.33 32.17 27.79
C LEU A 455 32.33 32.22 28.95
N ALA A 456 32.00 32.98 30.00
CA ALA A 456 32.59 32.86 31.34
C ALA A 456 31.77 33.69 32.33
N LEU A 457 30.90 33.06 33.13
CA LEU A 457 30.47 33.46 34.50
C LEU A 457 29.30 32.58 34.98
N VAL A 458 29.56 31.28 35.17
CA VAL A 458 28.75 30.43 36.06
C VAL A 458 29.70 29.68 37.00
N SER A 459 30.20 30.39 38.02
CA SER A 459 30.77 29.86 39.27
C SER A 459 31.23 31.04 40.14
N LEU A 460 30.99 30.96 41.46
CA LEU A 460 31.29 31.99 42.49
C LEU A 460 30.40 33.24 42.33
N VAL A 461 29.50 33.61 43.25
CA VAL A 461 29.71 33.83 44.68
C VAL A 461 28.42 33.50 45.46
N GLY A 462 28.54 32.90 46.64
CA GLY A 462 27.47 32.91 47.65
C GLY A 462 27.81 33.91 48.75
N PHE A 463 26.82 34.68 49.21
CA PHE A 463 26.87 35.33 50.52
C PHE A 463 25.45 35.65 51.03
N SER A 464 25.21 35.34 52.31
CA SER A 464 23.93 35.58 52.99
C SER A 464 23.95 36.89 53.77
N VAL A 465 22.86 37.67 53.77
CA VAL A 465 22.55 38.65 54.82
C VAL A 465 21.05 38.65 55.12
N PHE A 466 20.71 38.82 56.40
CA PHE A 466 19.39 38.66 57.00
C PHE A 466 18.89 40.01 57.56
N PHE A 467 17.67 40.45 57.23
CA PHE A 467 16.81 41.42 57.96
C PHE A 467 15.44 41.45 57.22
N GLY A 468 14.26 41.64 57.82
CA GLY A 468 13.86 41.75 59.23
C GLY A 468 12.39 42.23 59.37
N THR A 469 11.54 41.40 60.01
CA THR A 469 10.27 41.73 60.71
C THR A 469 9.20 42.71 60.13
N LYS A 470 7.99 42.17 59.86
CA LYS A 470 6.66 42.50 60.50
C LYS A 470 5.51 42.00 59.60
N ARG A 471 4.71 41.00 59.99
CA ARG A 471 3.54 41.01 60.91
C ARG A 471 2.34 41.85 60.44
N PHE A 472 1.29 41.16 59.98
CA PHE A 472 -0.11 41.54 60.22
C PHE A 472 -0.88 40.31 60.74
N ARG A 473 -1.90 40.53 61.57
CA ARG A 473 -2.60 39.50 62.35
C ARG A 473 -4.12 39.75 62.30
N GLY A 474 -4.90 38.67 62.27
CA GLY A 474 -6.27 38.61 62.79
C GLY A 474 -7.38 38.95 61.79
N TRP A 475 -8.58 38.36 61.85
CA TRP A 475 -9.25 37.48 62.84
C TRP A 475 -9.92 36.29 62.09
N ALA A 476 -10.04 35.07 62.64
CA ALA A 476 -11.01 34.59 63.64
C ALA A 476 -12.49 34.74 63.18
N ALA A 477 -13.40 33.77 63.29
CA ALA A 477 -13.36 32.42 63.90
C ALA A 477 -14.21 31.43 63.04
N GLN A 478 -14.73 30.25 63.43
CA GLN A 478 -14.81 29.53 64.72
C GLN A 478 -15.08 28.01 64.46
N GLY A 479 -14.73 27.13 65.41
CA GLY A 479 -15.36 25.80 65.61
C GLY A 479 -16.42 25.88 66.74
N PRO A 480 -16.87 24.79 67.40
CA PRO A 480 -16.25 23.46 67.50
C PRO A 480 -17.27 22.26 67.41
N SER A 481 -16.89 21.03 67.01
CA SER A 481 -16.41 19.86 67.81
C SER A 481 -17.44 18.80 68.22
N GLY A 482 -17.01 17.51 68.14
CA GLY A 482 -17.48 16.40 68.97
C GLY A 482 -18.46 15.43 68.27
N GLY A 483 -18.30 14.09 68.33
CA GLY A 483 -17.19 13.29 68.87
C GLY A 483 -17.64 11.93 69.46
N ALA A 484 -16.98 10.83 69.08
CA ALA A 484 -17.11 9.45 69.60
C ALA A 484 -18.49 8.75 69.42
N GLY A 485 -18.58 7.41 69.34
CA GLY A 485 -17.52 6.39 69.19
C GLY A 485 -18.02 4.93 69.38
N ALA A 486 -17.21 3.96 68.95
CA ALA A 486 -17.20 2.52 69.29
C ALA A 486 -18.41 1.62 68.94
N GLY A 487 -18.17 0.32 68.65
CA GLY A 487 -19.22 -0.71 68.75
C GLY A 487 -19.20 -1.95 67.83
N TYR A 488 -18.14 -2.78 67.89
CA TYR A 488 -18.09 -4.24 67.63
C TYR A 488 -19.36 -5.00 67.14
N LYS A 489 -19.19 -5.86 66.10
CA LYS A 489 -19.33 -7.34 66.24
C LYS A 489 -18.95 -8.15 64.97
N ARG A 490 -18.22 -9.25 65.19
CA ARG A 490 -18.20 -10.45 64.31
C ARG A 490 -19.36 -11.38 64.70
N SER A 491 -19.85 -12.19 63.76
CA SER A 491 -20.25 -13.57 64.05
C SER A 491 -20.17 -14.44 62.79
N SER A 492 -19.42 -15.53 62.89
CA SER A 492 -19.49 -16.70 62.02
C SER A 492 -20.52 -17.70 62.57
N SER A 493 -21.07 -18.55 61.71
CA SER A 493 -21.67 -19.82 62.13
C SER A 493 -21.58 -20.85 61.00
N ASP A 494 -20.93 -21.98 61.28
CA ASP A 494 -20.75 -23.13 60.39
C ASP A 494 -22.00 -23.99 60.24
N SER A 495 -22.07 -24.81 59.17
CA SER A 495 -22.23 -26.26 59.34
C SER A 495 -21.98 -27.08 58.05
N LYS A 496 -21.02 -28.03 58.14
CA LYS A 496 -20.99 -29.43 57.59
C LYS A 496 -21.22 -29.63 56.07
N GLY A 497 -20.38 -30.36 55.32
CA GLY A 497 -20.17 -31.83 55.40
C GLY A 497 -21.27 -32.55 54.58
N GLU A 498 -21.05 -33.47 53.63
CA GLU A 498 -19.94 -34.42 53.42
C GLU A 498 -19.83 -34.96 51.96
N ARG A 499 -18.64 -35.50 51.64
CA ARG A 499 -18.29 -36.68 50.80
C ARG A 499 -18.86 -36.93 49.39
N VAL A 500 -17.89 -37.20 48.50
CA VAL A 500 -17.93 -37.97 47.24
C VAL A 500 -18.25 -39.46 47.50
N PRO A 501 -18.82 -40.20 46.53
CA PRO A 501 -18.03 -41.28 45.93
C PRO A 501 -18.05 -41.32 44.39
N LEU A 502 -17.05 -42.04 43.86
CA LEU A 502 -16.78 -42.36 42.45
C LEU A 502 -17.57 -43.61 41.98
N HIS A 503 -17.27 -44.04 40.74
CA HIS A 503 -17.73 -45.25 40.01
C HIS A 503 -19.10 -45.08 39.30
N GLU A 504 -19.32 -45.61 38.09
CA GLU A 504 -18.50 -46.50 37.25
C GLU A 504 -18.83 -46.37 35.75
N ARG A 505 -17.92 -46.78 34.84
CA ARG A 505 -18.30 -47.13 33.45
C ARG A 505 -18.92 -48.54 33.45
N PRO A 506 -19.71 -48.90 32.43
CA PRO A 506 -19.11 -49.81 31.44
C PRO A 506 -19.45 -49.51 29.98
N GLU A 507 -18.65 -50.11 29.10
CA GLU A 507 -18.84 -50.20 27.65
C GLU A 507 -19.91 -51.24 27.29
N ARG A 508 -20.54 -51.11 26.09
CA ARG A 508 -20.65 -52.22 25.10
C ARG A 508 -21.34 -51.79 23.79
N GLU A 509 -20.59 -51.99 22.69
CA GLU A 509 -20.98 -52.73 21.48
C GLU A 509 -22.43 -52.63 20.92
N SER A 510 -22.58 -52.01 19.73
CA SER A 510 -22.92 -52.63 18.42
C SER A 510 -24.05 -53.69 18.27
N PRO A 511 -24.55 -54.02 17.04
CA PRO A 511 -24.64 -53.29 15.76
C PRO A 511 -26.06 -53.45 15.10
N ILE A 512 -26.19 -53.22 13.76
CA ILE A 512 -26.98 -54.01 12.75
C ILE A 512 -27.96 -53.25 11.81
N ARG A 513 -27.65 -53.40 10.50
CA ARG A 513 -28.47 -53.43 9.25
C ARG A 513 -29.39 -52.27 8.84
N THR A 514 -28.94 -51.60 7.77
CA THR A 514 -29.51 -51.65 6.40
C THR A 514 -30.99 -52.05 6.19
N GLN A 515 -31.70 -51.25 5.38
CA GLN A 515 -32.33 -51.80 4.16
C GLN A 515 -32.34 -50.78 3.01
N ARG A 516 -32.15 -51.29 1.78
CA ARG A 516 -32.36 -50.57 0.51
C ARG A 516 -33.73 -50.94 -0.06
N SER A 517 -34.47 -49.95 -0.56
CA SER A 517 -35.28 -50.03 -1.79
C SER A 517 -35.76 -48.60 -2.15
N GLY A 518 -35.94 -48.19 -3.41
CA GLY A 518 -35.53 -48.84 -4.66
C GLY A 518 -36.62 -48.86 -5.74
N LEU A 519 -36.83 -47.76 -6.46
CA LEU A 519 -37.41 -47.66 -7.82
C LEU A 519 -36.87 -46.35 -8.43
N LYS A 520 -36.14 -46.35 -9.57
CA LYS A 520 -36.57 -46.58 -10.97
C LYS A 520 -37.50 -45.47 -11.51
N ARG A 521 -37.40 -45.01 -12.77
CA ARG A 521 -36.31 -44.97 -13.79
C ARG A 521 -36.94 -44.29 -15.03
N GLU A 522 -36.26 -43.32 -15.65
CA GLU A 522 -36.28 -42.98 -17.10
C GLU A 522 -35.48 -41.68 -17.27
N ALA A 523 -34.35 -41.57 -17.99
CA ALA A 523 -33.83 -42.14 -19.23
C ALA A 523 -34.11 -41.28 -20.48
N SER A 524 -33.13 -40.44 -20.83
CA SER A 524 -32.78 -40.15 -22.23
C SER A 524 -31.25 -39.95 -22.34
N THR A 525 -30.69 -40.22 -23.52
CA THR A 525 -29.30 -40.67 -23.66
C THR A 525 -28.62 -40.11 -24.92
N ARG A 526 -27.43 -39.50 -24.77
CA ARG A 526 -26.29 -39.33 -25.72
C ARG A 526 -25.25 -38.45 -24.99
N ILE A 527 -24.01 -38.83 -24.68
CA ILE A 527 -22.93 -39.61 -25.33
C ILE A 527 -22.24 -38.89 -26.51
N SER A 528 -21.23 -38.07 -26.17
CA SER A 528 -19.79 -38.27 -26.49
C SER A 528 -18.96 -37.31 -25.62
N ARG A 529 -18.03 -37.74 -24.73
CA ARG A 529 -16.61 -38.08 -25.00
C ARG A 529 -15.95 -37.06 -25.95
N SER A 530 -14.79 -36.43 -25.68
CA SER A 530 -13.74 -36.51 -24.63
C SER A 530 -12.81 -35.27 -24.83
N ARG A 531 -11.93 -34.78 -23.94
CA ARG A 531 -10.98 -35.40 -23.01
C ARG A 531 -10.64 -34.44 -21.87
N THR A 532 -10.19 -34.98 -20.74
CA THR A 532 -9.38 -34.26 -19.74
C THR A 532 -7.97 -34.02 -20.27
N GLY A 533 -7.37 -32.88 -19.93
CA GLY A 533 -5.96 -32.57 -20.14
C GLY A 533 -5.52 -31.56 -19.08
N ASP A 534 -4.44 -31.87 -18.37
CA ASP A 534 -3.96 -31.10 -17.24
C ASP A 534 -3.39 -29.73 -17.65
N PHE A 535 -3.58 -28.73 -16.79
CA PHE A 535 -2.86 -27.46 -16.85
C PHE A 535 -1.84 -27.42 -15.72
N ASP A 536 -0.62 -27.87 -16.01
CA ASP A 536 0.57 -27.54 -15.22
C ASP A 536 1.09 -26.15 -15.61
N ALA A 537 1.70 -25.47 -14.64
CA ALA A 537 2.12 -24.08 -14.74
C ALA A 537 3.41 -23.85 -15.55
N VAL A 538 3.45 -22.72 -16.26
CA VAL A 538 4.67 -21.94 -16.60
C VAL A 538 4.32 -20.47 -16.46
#